data_AF-A0A960ZQ29-F1
#
_entry.id   AF-A0A960ZQ29-F1
#
_cell.length_a   1.000
_cell.length_b   1.000
_cell.length_c   1.000
_cell.angle_alpha   90.00
_cell.angle_beta   90.00
_cell.angle_gamma   90.00
#
_symmetry.space_group_name_H-M   'P 1'
#
loop_
_entity.id
_entity.type
_entity.pdbx_description
1 polymer ?
#
loop_
_entity_poly.entity_id
_entity_poly.type
_entity_poly.pdbx_seq_one_letter_code
_entity_poly.pdbx_strand_id
1 'polypeptide(L)'
;MTKSTTLQPAPETAVLSLPTAAQRSRRGSRKVLALAAGLAMMIGAPAHAQTSGTWNVNANGNWNAAGSWLGGVIPNGIDHEANLTNQITTTRTVTLDVPVTLGTLNIGDLSGGSSFTITGNVLTFEASAGNATLNMINDGGNDTISSTIQLNSALDIFLNDPSNNQGIILSGVINGGMVAGNTTMTINDLTGDSRLNWVLMNQANTFTGQVLVQSGLLRYEGNNAVAGARGVGNETIIENEGGLDMRDRDFNVQADDTEIVHISGAGPNGVGALRNTAGTASLSHLVLDGDATVGGYSSGGFYRHLDAAGTAEINSIVDLGGHALTKLGTNEWRFHNAD
;
A
#
# COMPACT_ATOMS: atom_id res chain seq x y z
N MET A 1 46.20 -56.54 21.29
CA MET A 1 46.74 -57.72 20.58
C MET A 1 45.66 -58.21 19.63
N THR A 2 45.74 -57.88 18.33
CA THR A 2 46.15 -58.79 17.22
C THR A 2 45.20 -59.99 17.07
N LYS A 3 44.64 -60.38 15.92
CA LYS A 3 45.08 -60.32 14.51
C LYS A 3 43.92 -60.93 13.65
N SER A 4 43.75 -60.48 12.40
CA SER A 4 43.92 -61.25 11.14
C SER A 4 42.76 -62.17 10.70
N THR A 5 41.99 -61.89 9.62
CA THR A 5 42.17 -62.05 8.14
C THR A 5 41.61 -63.37 7.57
N THR A 6 40.67 -63.22 6.61
CA THR A 6 40.36 -64.04 5.40
C THR A 6 39.90 -65.50 5.47
N LEU A 7 38.83 -65.83 4.71
CA LEU A 7 38.86 -66.63 3.46
C LEU A 7 37.45 -66.78 2.80
N GLN A 8 37.38 -66.53 1.48
CA GLN A 8 36.35 -66.99 0.49
C GLN A 8 36.56 -68.50 0.18
N PRO A 9 35.75 -69.26 -0.62
CA PRO A 9 34.91 -68.88 -1.79
C PRO A 9 33.52 -69.60 -1.94
N ALA A 10 32.78 -69.23 -3.00
CA ALA A 10 31.58 -69.92 -3.57
C ALA A 10 32.00 -71.20 -4.38
N PRO A 11 31.15 -72.09 -4.99
CA PRO A 11 29.97 -71.78 -5.85
C PRO A 11 28.85 -72.89 -5.96
N GLU A 12 27.99 -72.76 -6.99
CA GLU A 12 27.22 -73.79 -7.74
C GLU A 12 25.87 -74.34 -7.19
N THR A 13 24.72 -73.94 -7.76
CA THR A 13 23.92 -74.51 -8.89
C THR A 13 23.13 -75.80 -8.64
N ALA A 14 21.79 -75.69 -8.72
CA ALA A 14 20.82 -76.70 -9.18
C ALA A 14 19.57 -75.91 -9.65
N VAL A 15 19.27 -75.70 -10.94
CA VAL A 15 18.85 -76.58 -12.06
C VAL A 15 17.41 -77.12 -11.92
N LEU A 16 16.52 -76.57 -12.79
CA LEU A 16 15.30 -77.12 -13.46
C LEU A 16 14.19 -77.78 -12.59
N SER A 17 12.88 -77.69 -12.88
CA SER A 17 12.15 -77.53 -14.14
C SER A 17 10.64 -77.23 -13.88
N LEU A 18 10.03 -76.49 -14.83
CA LEU A 18 8.60 -76.17 -14.94
C LEU A 18 7.69 -77.40 -15.17
N PRO A 19 6.38 -77.27 -14.85
CA PRO A 19 5.35 -77.41 -15.89
C PRO A 19 4.31 -76.28 -15.79
N THR A 20 3.96 -75.56 -16.87
CA THR A 20 3.05 -75.88 -18.00
C THR A 20 1.73 -75.11 -17.84
N ALA A 21 1.41 -74.38 -18.91
CA ALA A 21 0.46 -73.28 -19.00
C ALA A 21 -1.02 -73.67 -19.00
N ALA A 22 -1.88 -72.73 -18.61
CA ALA A 22 -3.27 -72.65 -19.05
C ALA A 22 -3.73 -71.19 -19.26
N GLN A 23 -3.61 -70.77 -20.52
CA GLN A 23 -4.44 -69.89 -21.35
C GLN A 23 -5.33 -68.77 -20.76
N ARG A 24 -5.03 -67.57 -21.30
CA ARG A 24 -5.90 -66.62 -22.03
C ARG A 24 -7.00 -65.86 -21.26
N SER A 25 -6.73 -64.55 -21.14
CA SER A 25 -7.72 -63.51 -21.46
C SER A 25 -7.03 -62.37 -22.21
N ARG A 26 -7.32 -62.27 -23.52
CA ARG A 26 -6.94 -61.15 -24.40
C ARG A 26 -8.09 -60.13 -24.40
N ARG A 27 -7.84 -58.95 -23.85
CA ARG A 27 -8.36 -57.64 -24.32
C ARG A 27 -7.21 -56.68 -24.08
N GLY A 28 -6.58 -56.06 -25.05
CA GLY A 28 -7.18 -55.33 -26.16
C GLY A 28 -6.58 -53.91 -26.07
N SER A 29 -5.41 -53.77 -26.67
CA SER A 29 -4.63 -52.56 -26.96
C SER A 29 -5.41 -51.26 -27.15
N ARG A 30 -4.90 -50.15 -26.59
CA ARG A 30 -4.59 -48.91 -27.33
C ARG A 30 -3.38 -48.18 -26.72
N LYS A 31 -2.30 -48.10 -27.49
CA LYS A 31 -1.23 -47.12 -27.35
C LYS A 31 -1.80 -45.75 -27.75
N VAL A 32 -1.45 -44.66 -27.06
CA VAL A 32 -1.06 -43.40 -27.72
C VAL A 32 -0.01 -42.69 -26.84
N LEU A 33 1.19 -42.61 -27.41
CA LEU A 33 2.22 -41.63 -27.13
C LEU A 33 1.89 -40.40 -27.99
N ALA A 34 1.80 -39.21 -27.43
CA ALA A 34 1.78 -37.94 -28.17
C ALA A 34 2.32 -36.84 -27.22
N LEU A 35 3.56 -36.38 -27.37
CA LEU A 35 4.16 -35.49 -28.39
C LEU A 35 4.13 -34.02 -27.91
N ALA A 36 5.33 -33.48 -27.78
CA ALA A 36 5.64 -32.09 -27.52
C ALA A 36 5.09 -31.16 -28.61
N ALA A 37 4.43 -30.07 -28.19
CA ALA A 37 4.36 -28.78 -28.88
C ALA A 37 3.52 -27.83 -28.00
N GLY A 38 4.19 -27.07 -27.13
CA GLY A 38 3.55 -26.07 -26.26
C GLY A 38 4.46 -24.88 -26.07
N LEU A 39 5.02 -24.36 -27.16
CA LEU A 39 5.81 -23.13 -27.16
C LEU A 39 5.30 -22.24 -28.29
N ALA A 40 4.20 -21.52 -28.05
CA ALA A 40 3.79 -20.40 -28.89
C ALA A 40 2.78 -19.52 -28.13
N MET A 41 3.05 -18.21 -28.19
CA MET A 41 2.19 -17.08 -27.81
C MET A 41 2.18 -16.68 -26.33
N MET A 42 3.35 -16.32 -25.80
CA MET A 42 3.41 -15.09 -24.99
C MET A 42 3.17 -13.93 -25.97
N ILE A 43 1.92 -13.52 -26.11
CA ILE A 43 1.60 -12.22 -26.70
C ILE A 43 2.19 -11.21 -25.72
N GLY A 44 3.38 -10.70 -26.02
CA GLY A 44 3.89 -9.54 -25.30
C GLY A 44 2.83 -8.46 -25.41
N ALA A 45 2.31 -8.01 -24.26
CA ALA A 45 1.46 -6.82 -24.24
C ALA A 45 2.18 -5.72 -25.04
N PRO A 46 1.46 -4.92 -25.83
CA PRO A 46 2.08 -3.82 -26.56
C PRO A 46 2.85 -2.98 -25.52
N ALA A 47 4.17 -2.87 -25.69
CA ALA A 47 4.95 -1.98 -24.87
C ALA A 47 4.43 -0.57 -25.15
N HIS A 48 3.76 0.04 -24.15
CA HIS A 48 3.39 1.43 -24.22
C HIS A 48 4.69 2.24 -24.30
N ALA A 49 4.76 3.20 -25.22
CA ALA A 49 5.93 4.04 -25.37
C ALA A 49 6.03 4.97 -24.16
N GLN A 50 6.79 4.56 -23.13
CA GLN A 50 7.03 5.38 -21.96
C GLN A 50 7.64 6.72 -22.37
N THR A 51 6.96 7.79 -21.98
CA THR A 51 7.44 9.16 -22.15
C THR A 51 7.80 9.70 -20.77
N SER A 52 8.98 10.30 -20.62
CA SER A 52 9.36 11.05 -19.42
C SER A 52 9.36 12.54 -19.75
N GLY A 53 8.54 13.31 -19.02
CA GLY A 53 8.49 14.75 -19.12
C GLY A 53 9.05 15.42 -17.87
N THR A 54 9.76 16.53 -18.05
CA THR A 54 10.29 17.34 -16.94
C THR A 54 9.70 18.74 -16.96
N TRP A 55 9.10 19.17 -15.86
CA TRP A 55 8.62 20.52 -15.70
C TRP A 55 9.79 21.50 -15.64
N ASN A 56 9.71 22.58 -16.40
CA ASN A 56 10.85 23.46 -16.69
C ASN A 56 10.57 24.93 -16.35
N VAL A 57 9.47 25.22 -15.66
CA VAL A 57 9.10 26.60 -15.32
C VAL A 57 9.04 26.81 -13.82
N ASN A 58 9.73 27.86 -13.34
CA ASN A 58 9.54 28.41 -12.00
C ASN A 58 8.33 29.39 -12.01
N ALA A 59 7.18 28.86 -12.39
CA ALA A 59 5.92 29.59 -12.48
C ALA A 59 4.75 28.61 -12.38
N ASN A 60 3.56 29.14 -12.12
CA ASN A 60 2.34 28.37 -12.28
C ASN A 60 2.12 28.07 -13.78
N GLY A 61 1.45 26.97 -14.09
CA GLY A 61 1.20 26.61 -15.47
C GLY A 61 0.18 25.49 -15.63
N ASN A 62 -0.27 25.32 -16.86
CA ASN A 62 -1.14 24.21 -17.25
C ASN A 62 -0.29 22.99 -17.63
N TRP A 63 -0.82 21.79 -17.35
CA TRP A 63 -0.19 20.52 -17.68
C TRP A 63 -0.05 20.35 -19.19
N ASN A 64 -1.08 20.64 -19.98
CA ASN A 64 -1.05 20.44 -21.43
C ASN A 64 -0.36 21.58 -22.20
N ALA A 65 0.35 22.48 -21.51
CA ALA A 65 1.12 23.54 -22.14
C ALA A 65 2.54 23.06 -22.45
N ALA A 66 2.85 22.83 -23.73
CA ALA A 66 4.17 22.35 -24.16
C ALA A 66 5.33 23.23 -23.67
N GLY A 67 5.13 24.55 -23.55
CA GLY A 67 6.16 25.46 -23.03
C GLY A 67 6.52 25.27 -21.55
N SER A 68 5.70 24.56 -20.77
CA SER A 68 5.98 24.22 -19.37
C SER A 68 6.91 23.01 -19.23
N TRP A 69 7.07 22.21 -20.28
CA TRP A 69 7.83 20.96 -20.27
C TRP A 69 9.12 21.08 -21.08
N LEU A 70 10.21 20.54 -20.54
CA LEU A 70 11.49 20.47 -21.24
C LEU A 70 11.32 19.73 -22.57
N GLY A 71 11.75 20.37 -23.66
CA GLY A 71 11.61 19.81 -25.01
C GLY A 71 10.17 19.70 -25.54
N GLY A 72 9.17 20.25 -24.82
CA GLY A 72 7.76 20.13 -25.20
C GLY A 72 7.17 18.74 -24.98
N VAL A 73 7.84 17.89 -24.18
CA VAL A 73 7.43 16.51 -23.92
C VAL A 73 6.44 16.49 -22.75
N ILE A 74 5.15 16.36 -23.07
CA ILE A 74 4.05 16.35 -22.09
C ILE A 74 3.74 14.88 -21.70
N PRO A 75 3.98 14.46 -20.45
CA PRO A 75 3.67 13.11 -20.02
C PRO A 75 2.16 13.00 -19.74
N ASN A 76 1.45 12.22 -20.55
CA ASN A 76 0.07 11.83 -20.30
C ASN A 76 -0.24 10.46 -20.93
N GLY A 77 -0.13 9.38 -20.17
CA GLY A 77 -0.31 8.01 -20.64
C GLY A 77 0.10 6.96 -19.61
N ILE A 78 -0.32 5.71 -19.84
CA ILE A 78 0.11 4.55 -19.04
C ILE A 78 1.64 4.48 -19.05
N ASP A 79 2.24 4.18 -17.89
CA ASP A 79 3.70 4.11 -17.67
C ASP A 79 4.45 5.44 -17.82
N HIS A 80 3.80 6.54 -18.25
CA HIS A 80 4.48 7.81 -18.42
C HIS A 80 4.98 8.35 -17.08
N GLU A 81 6.11 9.03 -17.13
CA GLU A 81 6.78 9.61 -15.99
C GLU A 81 6.71 11.13 -16.06
N ALA A 82 6.26 11.76 -14.97
CA ALA A 82 6.30 13.21 -14.81
C ALA A 82 7.28 13.60 -13.71
N ASN A 83 8.17 14.54 -14.02
CA ASN A 83 9.14 15.10 -13.09
C ASN A 83 8.82 16.57 -12.78
N LEU A 84 8.19 16.81 -11.63
CA LEU A 84 8.01 18.14 -11.03
C LEU A 84 9.11 18.36 -9.99
N THR A 85 10.35 18.48 -10.46
CA THR A 85 11.55 18.38 -9.59
C THR A 85 12.52 19.56 -9.79
N ASN A 86 12.10 20.59 -10.50
CA ASN A 86 12.93 21.76 -10.76
C ASN A 86 12.94 22.71 -9.55
N GLN A 87 14.00 23.50 -9.42
CA GLN A 87 14.04 24.54 -8.40
C GLN A 87 12.91 25.56 -8.58
N ILE A 88 12.19 25.84 -7.51
CA ILE A 88 11.17 26.88 -7.44
C ILE A 88 11.46 27.85 -6.29
N THR A 89 10.96 29.09 -6.39
CA THR A 89 11.24 30.15 -5.38
C THR A 89 10.04 30.48 -4.49
N THR A 90 8.90 29.87 -4.77
CA THR A 90 7.65 29.93 -4.01
C THR A 90 6.77 28.78 -4.49
N THR A 91 5.71 28.47 -3.75
CA THR A 91 4.76 27.41 -4.12
C THR A 91 4.25 27.59 -5.54
N ARG A 92 4.32 26.54 -6.35
CA ARG A 92 3.87 26.53 -7.75
C ARG A 92 2.66 25.65 -7.95
N THR A 93 1.64 26.21 -8.60
CA THR A 93 0.45 25.48 -8.99
C THR A 93 0.60 24.93 -10.41
N VAL A 94 0.50 23.61 -10.52
CA VAL A 94 0.39 22.88 -11.79
C VAL A 94 -1.06 22.48 -11.99
N THR A 95 -1.71 23.08 -12.98
CA THR A 95 -3.14 22.83 -13.27
C THR A 95 -3.28 21.73 -14.30
N LEU A 96 -3.94 20.63 -13.94
CA LEU A 96 -4.39 19.60 -14.87
C LEU A 96 -5.58 20.15 -15.67
N ASP A 97 -5.30 20.84 -16.78
CA ASP A 97 -6.31 21.39 -17.69
C ASP A 97 -6.96 20.33 -18.60
N VAL A 98 -6.42 19.12 -18.58
CA VAL A 98 -6.97 17.89 -19.15
C VAL A 98 -6.82 16.75 -18.11
N PRO A 99 -7.58 15.65 -18.21
CA PRO A 99 -7.28 14.43 -17.46
C PRO A 99 -5.87 13.93 -17.76
N VAL A 100 -5.14 13.52 -16.73
CA VAL A 100 -3.75 13.05 -16.84
C VAL A 100 -3.64 11.63 -16.32
N THR A 101 -2.96 10.76 -17.08
CA THR A 101 -2.56 9.41 -16.64
C THR A 101 -1.04 9.34 -16.53
N LEU A 102 -0.54 8.72 -15.46
CA LEU A 102 0.90 8.50 -15.21
C LEU A 102 1.13 7.13 -14.61
N GLY A 103 2.25 6.50 -14.96
CA GLY A 103 2.83 5.40 -14.19
C GLY A 103 3.68 5.90 -13.02
N THR A 104 4.36 7.04 -13.20
CA THR A 104 5.23 7.61 -12.17
C THR A 104 5.07 9.13 -12.07
N LEU A 105 4.92 9.64 -10.85
CA LEU A 105 5.03 11.06 -10.52
C LEU A 105 6.17 11.28 -9.52
N ASN A 106 7.18 12.02 -9.93
CA ASN A 106 8.23 12.54 -9.06
C ASN A 106 7.93 14.02 -8.76
N ILE A 107 7.84 14.38 -7.49
CA ILE A 107 7.44 15.72 -7.05
C ILE A 107 8.32 16.21 -5.90
N GLY A 108 8.74 17.47 -5.97
CA GLY A 108 9.41 18.17 -4.88
C GLY A 108 10.34 19.28 -5.36
N ASP A 109 10.70 20.20 -4.47
CA ASP A 109 11.59 21.32 -4.80
C ASP A 109 13.06 20.95 -4.59
N LEU A 110 13.89 21.19 -5.62
CA LEU A 110 15.25 20.66 -5.73
C LEU A 110 16.18 21.05 -4.57
N SER A 111 16.19 22.32 -4.16
CA SER A 111 16.97 22.84 -3.03
C SER A 111 16.12 23.09 -1.79
N GLY A 112 14.82 22.85 -1.92
CA GLY A 112 13.90 22.90 -0.81
C GLY A 112 13.28 24.23 -0.41
N GLY A 113 12.29 24.13 0.48
CA GLY A 113 11.60 25.26 1.11
C GLY A 113 10.38 25.81 0.37
N SER A 114 10.03 25.26 -0.80
CA SER A 114 8.80 25.56 -1.54
C SER A 114 8.12 24.26 -2.01
N SER A 115 6.82 24.34 -2.32
CA SER A 115 6.02 23.15 -2.70
C SER A 115 5.44 23.25 -4.11
N PHE A 116 5.11 22.11 -4.69
CA PHE A 116 4.17 22.01 -5.79
C PHE A 116 2.74 21.77 -5.29
N THR A 117 1.78 22.32 -6.04
CA THR A 117 0.36 22.04 -5.88
C THR A 117 -0.21 21.58 -7.20
N ILE A 118 -0.68 20.34 -7.28
CA ILE A 118 -1.40 19.81 -8.43
C ILE A 118 -2.91 19.99 -8.19
N THR A 119 -3.62 20.56 -9.16
CA THR A 119 -5.06 20.83 -9.07
C THR A 119 -5.75 20.73 -10.44
N GLY A 120 -7.09 20.73 -10.49
CA GLY A 120 -7.86 20.68 -11.73
C GLY A 120 -8.51 19.33 -12.00
N ASN A 121 -8.37 18.80 -13.21
CA ASN A 121 -8.92 17.51 -13.64
C ASN A 121 -8.33 16.32 -12.85
N VAL A 122 -8.84 15.12 -13.13
CA VAL A 122 -8.38 13.87 -12.51
C VAL A 122 -6.93 13.54 -12.85
N LEU A 123 -6.19 13.09 -11.84
CA LEU A 123 -4.89 12.45 -11.96
C LEU A 123 -5.07 10.94 -11.80
N THR A 124 -4.72 10.16 -12.82
CA THR A 124 -4.83 8.70 -12.84
C THR A 124 -3.46 8.07 -12.70
N PHE A 125 -3.32 7.15 -11.73
CA PHE A 125 -2.14 6.31 -11.58
C PHE A 125 -2.40 4.95 -12.24
N GLU A 126 -1.64 4.65 -13.29
CA GLU A 126 -1.77 3.44 -14.09
C GLU A 126 -0.42 2.99 -14.65
N ALA A 127 -0.05 1.75 -14.35
CA ALA A 127 1.11 1.06 -14.88
C ALA A 127 0.67 -0.19 -15.64
N SER A 128 1.30 -0.48 -16.78
CA SER A 128 1.02 -1.67 -17.59
C SER A 128 1.53 -2.95 -16.94
N ALA A 129 2.48 -2.83 -16.02
CA ALA A 129 2.98 -3.90 -15.17
C ALA A 129 3.42 -3.37 -13.80
N GLY A 130 3.14 -4.13 -12.74
CA GLY A 130 3.50 -3.74 -11.37
C GLY A 130 2.62 -2.61 -10.83
N ASN A 131 3.21 -1.80 -9.95
CA ASN A 131 2.55 -0.69 -9.28
C ASN A 131 2.91 0.64 -9.97
N ALA A 132 1.98 1.59 -9.94
CA ALA A 132 2.31 2.98 -10.19
C ALA A 132 3.03 3.57 -8.98
N THR A 133 3.77 4.66 -9.17
CA THR A 133 4.62 5.24 -8.13
C THR A 133 4.43 6.74 -7.96
N LEU A 134 4.36 7.18 -6.71
CA LEU A 134 4.40 8.59 -6.32
C LEU A 134 5.62 8.81 -5.41
N ASN A 135 6.61 9.53 -5.93
CA ASN A 135 7.84 9.82 -5.21
C ASN A 135 7.83 11.28 -4.79
N MET A 136 7.73 11.53 -3.49
CA MET A 136 8.10 12.81 -2.91
C MET A 136 9.62 12.81 -2.74
N ILE A 137 10.31 13.71 -3.44
CA ILE A 137 11.77 13.78 -3.47
C ILE A 137 12.26 15.16 -3.03
N ASN A 138 13.39 15.18 -2.32
CA ASN A 138 14.14 16.39 -1.96
C ASN A 138 13.36 17.41 -1.12
N ASP A 139 14.13 18.33 -0.53
CA ASP A 139 13.89 19.14 0.66
C ASP A 139 12.72 20.17 0.60
N GLY A 140 11.60 19.86 -0.04
CA GLY A 140 10.55 20.78 -0.46
C GLY A 140 9.81 21.57 0.62
N GLY A 141 8.57 21.93 0.37
CA GLY A 141 7.55 22.13 1.41
C GLY A 141 6.59 20.95 1.30
N ASN A 142 5.48 20.98 2.06
CA ASN A 142 4.46 19.95 1.87
C ASN A 142 3.86 20.05 0.47
N ASP A 143 4.14 19.09 -0.40
CA ASP A 143 3.53 19.01 -1.73
C ASP A 143 2.06 18.63 -1.61
N THR A 144 1.22 19.18 -2.48
CA THR A 144 -0.23 18.98 -2.41
C THR A 144 -0.79 18.49 -3.73
N ILE A 145 -1.57 17.41 -3.69
CA ILE A 145 -2.40 16.95 -4.80
C ILE A 145 -3.87 17.16 -4.40
N SER A 146 -4.48 18.20 -4.94
CA SER A 146 -5.89 18.57 -4.72
C SER A 146 -6.83 18.08 -5.82
N SER A 147 -6.27 17.67 -6.97
CA SER A 147 -7.01 16.94 -8.01
C SER A 147 -7.54 15.61 -7.49
N THR A 148 -8.72 15.20 -7.95
CA THR A 148 -9.20 13.82 -7.77
C THR A 148 -8.13 12.83 -8.23
N ILE A 149 -7.86 11.82 -7.42
CA ILE A 149 -6.90 10.75 -7.72
C ILE A 149 -7.69 9.50 -8.09
N GLN A 150 -7.38 8.93 -9.24
CA GLN A 150 -7.92 7.66 -9.71
C GLN A 150 -6.80 6.60 -9.68
N LEU A 151 -7.02 5.52 -8.92
CA LEU A 151 -6.10 4.38 -8.87
C LEU A 151 -6.59 3.29 -9.82
N ASN A 152 -5.94 3.13 -10.98
CA ASN A 152 -6.16 2.00 -11.89
C ASN A 152 -5.13 0.88 -11.66
N SER A 153 -4.00 1.23 -11.05
CA SER A 153 -3.00 0.31 -10.50
C SER A 153 -2.80 0.60 -9.01
N ALA A 154 -2.13 -0.32 -8.31
CA ALA A 154 -1.74 -0.09 -6.93
C ALA A 154 -0.68 1.00 -6.92
N LEU A 155 -0.65 1.79 -5.85
CA LEU A 155 0.21 2.96 -5.74
C LEU A 155 1.24 2.76 -4.64
N ASP A 156 2.51 2.74 -5.01
CA ASP A 156 3.59 2.87 -4.04
C ASP A 156 3.93 4.35 -3.86
N ILE A 157 3.81 4.84 -2.63
CA ILE A 157 4.18 6.18 -2.23
C ILE A 157 5.50 6.11 -1.49
N PHE A 158 6.52 6.75 -2.06
CA PHE A 158 7.84 6.87 -1.45
C PHE A 158 8.06 8.30 -0.99
N LEU A 159 8.41 8.45 0.29
CA LEU A 159 8.81 9.70 0.91
C LEU A 159 10.32 9.66 1.10
N ASN A 160 11.03 10.60 0.47
CA ASN A 160 12.48 10.70 0.53
C ASN A 160 12.91 12.14 0.82
N ASP A 161 12.67 12.59 2.06
CA ASP A 161 13.13 13.90 2.56
C ASP A 161 13.98 13.76 3.84
N PRO A 162 15.31 13.74 3.72
CA PRO A 162 16.20 13.58 4.86
C PRO A 162 16.42 14.89 5.66
N SER A 163 15.94 16.04 5.17
CA SER A 163 16.33 17.34 5.70
C SER A 163 15.28 17.93 6.64
N ASN A 164 14.00 17.68 6.35
CA ASN A 164 12.90 18.41 6.97
C ASN A 164 11.70 17.45 7.18
N ASN A 165 10.89 17.71 8.20
CA ASN A 165 9.86 16.76 8.64
C ASN A 165 8.56 16.90 7.84
N GLN A 166 8.63 16.74 6.52
CA GLN A 166 7.56 17.07 5.59
C GLN A 166 6.76 15.87 5.10
N GLY A 167 5.73 16.16 4.31
CA GLY A 167 4.89 15.12 3.76
C GLY A 167 4.11 15.58 2.55
N ILE A 168 3.39 14.64 1.98
CA ILE A 168 2.51 14.88 0.85
C ILE A 168 1.05 14.97 1.33
N ILE A 169 0.34 15.96 0.84
CA ILE A 169 -1.07 16.21 1.14
C ILE A 169 -1.92 15.75 -0.04
N LEU A 170 -2.66 14.66 0.14
CA LEU A 170 -3.64 14.15 -0.81
C LEU A 170 -5.02 14.70 -0.40
N SER A 171 -5.39 15.81 -1.02
CA SER A 171 -6.61 16.58 -0.74
C SER A 171 -7.65 16.59 -1.85
N GLY A 172 -7.41 15.84 -2.92
CA GLY A 172 -8.47 15.35 -3.79
C GLY A 172 -9.06 14.05 -3.25
N VAL A 173 -10.29 13.74 -3.68
CA VAL A 173 -10.89 12.44 -3.40
C VAL A 173 -10.09 11.34 -4.12
N ILE A 174 -9.75 10.27 -3.41
CA ILE A 174 -9.09 9.08 -3.97
C ILE A 174 -10.15 8.02 -4.29
N ASN A 175 -10.19 7.56 -5.55
CA ASN A 175 -11.13 6.58 -6.09
C ASN A 175 -10.41 5.40 -6.76
N GLY A 176 -11.18 4.36 -7.11
CA GLY A 176 -10.67 3.17 -7.80
C GLY A 176 -10.03 2.19 -6.82
N GLY A 177 -8.83 1.73 -7.14
CA GLY A 177 -8.01 0.90 -6.27
C GLY A 177 -8.03 -0.57 -6.66
N MET A 178 -7.69 -1.42 -5.70
CA MET A 178 -7.58 -2.86 -5.89
C MET A 178 -8.82 -3.59 -5.39
N VAL A 179 -8.98 -4.84 -5.83
CA VAL A 179 -10.01 -5.71 -5.26
C VAL A 179 -9.76 -5.86 -3.76
N ALA A 180 -10.83 -5.90 -2.96
CA ALA A 180 -10.73 -6.12 -1.53
C ALA A 180 -9.89 -7.38 -1.23
N GLY A 181 -8.94 -7.25 -0.29
CA GLY A 181 -7.93 -8.26 0.05
C GLY A 181 -6.58 -8.07 -0.65
N ASN A 182 -6.50 -7.16 -1.62
CA ASN A 182 -5.24 -6.74 -2.23
C ASN A 182 -4.84 -5.35 -1.75
N THR A 183 -3.55 -5.12 -1.58
CA THR A 183 -2.99 -3.80 -1.27
C THR A 183 -3.19 -2.85 -2.44
N THR A 184 -3.93 -1.76 -2.22
CA THR A 184 -4.12 -0.69 -3.21
C THR A 184 -3.09 0.42 -3.08
N MET A 185 -2.55 0.63 -1.88
CA MET A 185 -1.58 1.68 -1.62
C MET A 185 -0.56 1.21 -0.59
N THR A 186 0.72 1.44 -0.89
CA THR A 186 1.83 1.19 0.02
C THR A 186 2.52 2.51 0.35
N ILE A 187 2.77 2.79 1.63
CA ILE A 187 3.48 3.99 2.07
C ILE A 187 4.83 3.59 2.65
N ASN A 188 5.88 4.22 2.12
CA ASN A 188 7.28 3.97 2.46
C ASN A 188 8.01 5.29 2.70
N ASP A 189 8.46 5.52 3.92
CA ASP A 189 9.50 6.49 4.25
C ASP A 189 10.88 5.84 4.10
N LEU A 190 11.71 6.43 3.23
CA LEU A 190 13.02 5.90 2.85
C LEU A 190 14.19 6.56 3.59
N THR A 191 13.94 7.58 4.43
CA THR A 191 15.02 8.38 5.02
C THR A 191 15.76 7.66 6.13
N GLY A 192 15.14 6.65 6.75
CA GLY A 192 15.73 5.82 7.81
C GLY A 192 16.25 6.64 8.99
N ASP A 193 15.79 7.88 9.13
CA ASP A 193 16.22 8.81 10.16
C ASP A 193 15.11 9.00 11.19
N SER A 194 15.38 9.83 12.22
CA SER A 194 14.38 10.09 13.24
C SER A 194 13.33 11.12 12.83
N ARG A 195 13.32 11.58 11.58
CA ARG A 195 12.27 12.49 11.09
C ARG A 195 11.08 11.65 10.66
N LEU A 196 9.92 12.24 10.78
CA LEU A 196 8.65 11.60 10.46
C LEU A 196 8.11 12.20 9.19
N ASN A 197 8.40 11.57 8.06
CA ASN A 197 7.69 11.91 6.84
C ASN A 197 6.28 11.33 6.87
N TRP A 198 5.36 12.01 6.20
CA TRP A 198 3.96 11.65 6.28
C TRP A 198 3.19 11.76 4.97
N VAL A 199 2.14 10.97 4.85
CA VAL A 199 1.09 11.13 3.84
C VAL A 199 -0.16 11.58 4.59
N LEU A 200 -0.75 12.71 4.18
CA LEU A 200 -2.01 13.19 4.71
C LEU A 200 -3.13 12.91 3.72
N MET A 201 -4.19 12.26 4.18
CA MET A 201 -5.45 12.13 3.45
C MET A 201 -6.54 12.90 4.20
N ASN A 202 -7.17 13.87 3.56
CA ASN A 202 -8.15 14.73 4.22
C ASN A 202 -9.55 14.78 3.57
N GLN A 203 -9.81 13.91 2.59
CA GLN A 203 -11.07 13.82 1.86
C GLN A 203 -11.82 12.51 2.06
N ALA A 204 -13.10 12.53 1.64
CA ALA A 204 -14.04 11.41 1.42
C ALA A 204 -13.58 10.44 0.35
N ASN A 205 -12.59 9.61 0.66
CA ASN A 205 -12.09 8.59 -0.25
C ASN A 205 -13.08 7.44 -0.44
N THR A 206 -13.05 6.84 -1.64
CA THR A 206 -13.91 5.69 -2.02
C THR A 206 -13.12 4.53 -2.64
N PHE A 207 -11.79 4.57 -2.57
CA PHE A 207 -10.96 3.49 -3.09
C PHE A 207 -11.25 2.15 -2.37
N THR A 208 -11.04 1.05 -3.07
CA THR A 208 -11.10 -0.31 -2.52
C THR A 208 -9.70 -0.92 -2.38
N GLY A 209 -9.59 -1.95 -1.54
CA GLY A 209 -8.33 -2.60 -1.23
C GLY A 209 -7.64 -1.98 0.00
N GLN A 210 -6.55 -2.62 0.41
CA GLN A 210 -5.87 -2.31 1.66
C GLN A 210 -4.87 -1.15 1.51
N VAL A 211 -4.74 -0.34 2.56
CA VAL A 211 -3.63 0.61 2.68
C VAL A 211 -2.58 0.00 3.59
N LEU A 212 -1.37 -0.22 3.08
CA LEU A 212 -0.24 -0.73 3.85
C LEU A 212 0.74 0.41 4.16
N VAL A 213 1.01 0.65 5.43
CA VAL A 213 2.04 1.60 5.90
C VAL A 213 3.23 0.81 6.42
N GLN A 214 4.29 0.75 5.62
CA GLN A 214 5.51 0.00 5.97
C GLN A 214 6.49 0.86 6.77
N SER A 215 6.55 2.16 6.48
CA SER A 215 7.35 3.13 7.23
C SER A 215 6.76 4.53 7.06
N GLY A 216 7.18 5.45 7.94
CA GLY A 216 6.61 6.79 7.99
C GLY A 216 5.20 6.81 8.58
N LEU A 217 4.48 7.90 8.38
CA LEU A 217 3.21 8.14 9.05
C LEU A 217 2.08 8.43 8.05
N LEU A 218 1.04 7.61 8.07
CA LEU A 218 -0.25 7.96 7.46
C LEU A 218 -1.05 8.82 8.43
N ARG A 219 -1.50 9.99 7.97
CA ARG A 219 -2.35 10.91 8.71
C ARG A 219 -3.71 11.00 8.06
N TYR A 220 -4.74 11.03 8.90
CA TYR A 220 -6.07 11.48 8.49
C TYR A 220 -6.38 12.80 9.18
N GLU A 221 -6.90 13.77 8.44
CA GLU A 221 -7.43 15.02 9.00
C GLU A 221 -8.71 15.44 8.26
N GLY A 222 -9.40 16.46 8.74
CA GLY A 222 -10.56 17.03 8.06
C GLY A 222 -11.87 16.31 8.39
N ASN A 223 -12.92 16.59 7.61
CA ASN A 223 -14.29 16.18 7.91
C ASN A 223 -14.67 14.88 7.20
N ASN A 224 -14.07 13.75 7.58
CA ASN A 224 -14.30 12.55 6.82
C ASN A 224 -14.40 11.24 7.63
N ALA A 225 -15.57 10.62 7.47
CA ALA A 225 -16.01 9.36 8.04
C ALA A 225 -15.10 8.13 7.79
N VAL A 226 -14.27 8.22 6.74
CA VAL A 226 -13.80 7.05 5.99
C VAL A 226 -12.36 7.21 5.51
N ALA A 227 -11.57 6.14 5.63
CA ALA A 227 -10.25 6.05 5.03
C ALA A 227 -10.34 5.74 3.53
N GLY A 228 -11.25 4.83 3.17
CA GLY A 228 -11.66 4.36 1.84
C GLY A 228 -12.96 3.54 1.96
N ALA A 229 -13.11 2.50 1.14
CA ALA A 229 -14.11 1.46 1.39
C ALA A 229 -13.85 0.78 2.75
N ARG A 230 -14.89 0.24 3.38
CA ARG A 230 -14.84 -0.35 4.73
C ARG A 230 -15.03 -1.86 4.68
N GLY A 231 -14.82 -2.51 5.82
CA GLY A 231 -15.01 -3.96 5.97
C GLY A 231 -13.81 -4.78 5.49
N VAL A 232 -13.97 -6.09 5.55
CA VAL A 232 -12.89 -7.06 5.31
C VAL A 232 -12.35 -6.92 3.88
N GLY A 233 -11.03 -6.87 3.77
CA GLY A 233 -10.26 -6.65 2.54
C GLY A 233 -9.99 -5.18 2.20
N ASN A 234 -10.49 -4.23 2.99
CA ASN A 234 -10.20 -2.79 2.84
C ASN A 234 -9.47 -2.21 4.06
N GLU A 235 -8.69 -3.03 4.75
CA GLU A 235 -8.01 -2.65 6.00
C GLU A 235 -6.97 -1.55 5.81
N THR A 236 -6.80 -0.74 6.85
CA THR A 236 -5.57 0.04 7.06
C THR A 236 -4.59 -0.79 7.88
N ILE A 237 -3.48 -1.21 7.27
CA ILE A 237 -2.48 -2.12 7.83
C ILE A 237 -1.21 -1.36 8.15
N ILE A 238 -0.77 -1.45 9.40
CA ILE A 238 0.43 -0.81 9.92
C ILE A 238 1.44 -1.88 10.33
N GLU A 239 2.60 -1.88 9.68
CA GLU A 239 3.66 -2.87 9.90
C GLU A 239 5.04 -2.22 10.01
N ASN A 240 6.01 -3.00 10.45
CA ASN A 240 7.41 -2.57 10.63
C ASN A 240 7.50 -1.29 11.50
N GLU A 241 7.98 -0.20 10.91
CA GLU A 241 8.10 1.11 11.56
C GLU A 241 7.06 2.09 11.00
N GLY A 242 6.00 1.61 10.35
CA GLY A 242 4.88 2.41 9.89
C GLY A 242 3.97 2.86 11.02
N GLY A 243 3.24 3.95 10.81
CA GLY A 243 2.31 4.48 11.80
C GLY A 243 1.04 5.05 11.18
N LEU A 244 -0.04 4.99 11.95
CA LEU A 244 -1.30 5.71 11.72
C LEU A 244 -1.48 6.80 12.76
N ASP A 245 -1.72 8.03 12.34
CA ASP A 245 -2.14 9.13 13.22
C ASP A 245 -3.51 9.65 12.79
N MET A 246 -4.48 9.43 13.68
CA MET A 246 -5.88 9.65 13.38
C MET A 246 -6.28 11.12 13.45
N ARG A 247 -5.70 11.93 14.34
CA ARG A 247 -5.93 13.39 14.46
C ARG A 247 -7.41 13.83 14.43
N ASP A 248 -8.13 13.56 15.52
CA ASP A 248 -9.54 13.98 15.72
C ASP A 248 -10.54 13.30 14.79
N ARG A 249 -10.23 12.07 14.37
CA ARG A 249 -11.02 11.35 13.37
C ARG A 249 -11.92 10.30 13.95
N ASP A 250 -13.18 10.37 13.54
CA ASP A 250 -14.21 9.42 13.90
C ASP A 250 -14.40 8.38 12.80
N PHE A 251 -13.77 7.22 12.94
CA PHE A 251 -14.02 6.05 12.10
C PHE A 251 -15.10 5.12 12.68
N ASN A 252 -15.75 5.50 13.80
CA ASN A 252 -16.85 4.75 14.41
C ASN A 252 -18.18 5.08 13.74
N VAL A 253 -18.30 4.69 12.47
CA VAL A 253 -19.49 4.92 11.65
C VAL A 253 -20.63 3.95 11.99
N GLN A 254 -21.86 4.44 11.93
CA GLN A 254 -23.08 3.66 12.17
C GLN A 254 -23.43 2.83 10.92
N ALA A 255 -22.73 1.71 10.72
CA ALA A 255 -22.86 0.84 9.56
C ALA A 255 -22.50 -0.60 9.91
N ASP A 256 -22.95 -1.57 9.11
CA ASP A 256 -22.61 -2.99 9.28
C ASP A 256 -21.10 -3.25 9.16
N ASP A 257 -20.43 -2.48 8.29
CA ASP A 257 -18.99 -2.52 8.06
C ASP A 257 -18.31 -1.24 8.58
N THR A 258 -17.20 -1.44 9.30
CA THR A 258 -16.38 -0.37 9.90
C THR A 258 -14.99 -0.32 9.29
N GLU A 259 -14.26 0.74 9.61
CA GLU A 259 -12.82 0.78 9.34
C GLU A 259 -12.13 -0.26 10.23
N ILE A 260 -11.33 -1.12 9.62
CA ILE A 260 -10.55 -2.15 10.32
C ILE A 260 -9.09 -1.74 10.25
N VAL A 261 -8.49 -1.53 11.42
CA VAL A 261 -7.07 -1.18 11.52
C VAL A 261 -6.30 -2.38 12.05
N HIS A 262 -5.26 -2.76 11.32
CA HIS A 262 -4.28 -3.76 11.72
C HIS A 262 -3.01 -3.05 12.15
N ILE A 263 -2.45 -3.43 13.31
CA ILE A 263 -1.19 -2.84 13.78
C ILE A 263 -0.20 -3.89 14.28
N SER A 264 1.08 -3.58 14.05
CA SER A 264 2.21 -4.22 14.72
C SER A 264 3.32 -3.20 14.97
N GLY A 265 4.21 -3.49 15.92
CA GLY A 265 5.40 -2.69 16.17
C GLY A 265 5.20 -1.42 16.99
N ALA A 266 6.30 -0.68 17.16
CA ALA A 266 6.32 0.54 17.95
C ALA A 266 5.94 1.80 17.13
N GLY A 267 5.76 1.63 15.83
CA GLY A 267 5.65 2.68 14.83
C GLY A 267 6.88 3.60 14.75
N PRO A 268 6.79 4.67 13.95
CA PRO A 268 7.94 5.52 13.63
C PRO A 268 8.54 6.15 14.90
N ASN A 269 9.86 6.06 15.10
CA ASN A 269 10.53 6.56 16.31
C ASN A 269 10.03 5.97 17.64
N GLY A 270 9.29 4.86 17.61
CA GLY A 270 8.78 4.21 18.81
C GLY A 270 7.75 5.02 19.59
N VAL A 271 6.98 5.91 18.94
CA VAL A 271 5.95 6.73 19.60
C VAL A 271 4.51 6.29 19.31
N GLY A 272 4.31 5.04 18.86
CA GLY A 272 3.01 4.43 18.58
C GLY A 272 2.89 3.93 17.14
N ALA A 273 2.47 2.69 16.92
CA ALA A 273 1.98 2.26 15.61
C ALA A 273 0.61 2.87 15.30
N LEU A 274 -0.22 3.08 16.33
CA LEU A 274 -1.47 3.84 16.25
C LEU A 274 -1.41 5.05 17.19
N ARG A 275 -1.78 6.23 16.69
CA ARG A 275 -1.68 7.49 17.41
C ARG A 275 -2.95 8.31 17.24
N ASN A 276 -3.20 9.13 18.25
CA ASN A 276 -4.02 10.32 18.07
C ASN A 276 -3.30 11.54 18.62
N THR A 277 -2.99 12.49 17.72
CA THR A 277 -2.30 13.74 18.05
C THR A 277 -3.19 14.98 18.02
N ALA A 278 -4.51 14.84 17.83
CA ALA A 278 -5.44 15.95 17.92
C ALA A 278 -6.83 15.50 18.39
N GLY A 279 -7.55 16.36 19.11
CA GLY A 279 -8.95 16.16 19.49
C GLY A 279 -9.29 14.77 20.04
N THR A 280 -10.41 14.21 19.62
CA THR A 280 -10.83 12.85 19.99
C THR A 280 -10.98 11.99 18.75
N ALA A 281 -10.29 10.84 18.74
CA ALA A 281 -10.38 9.89 17.65
C ALA A 281 -11.11 8.62 18.09
N SER A 282 -11.92 8.05 17.21
CA SER A 282 -12.75 6.87 17.47
C SER A 282 -12.57 5.80 16.40
N LEU A 283 -12.48 4.55 16.83
CA LEU A 283 -12.45 3.34 16.00
C LEU A 283 -13.45 2.34 16.54
N SER A 284 -13.88 1.39 15.71
CA SER A 284 -14.68 0.26 16.19
C SER A 284 -13.92 -1.05 16.14
N HIS A 285 -12.89 -1.16 15.29
CA HIS A 285 -12.20 -2.42 15.03
C HIS A 285 -10.69 -2.23 14.96
N LEU A 286 -9.98 -2.87 15.88
CA LEU A 286 -8.53 -2.98 15.92
C LEU A 286 -8.11 -4.44 15.99
N VAL A 287 -7.12 -4.82 15.19
CA VAL A 287 -6.46 -6.12 15.23
C VAL A 287 -4.96 -5.92 15.43
N LEU A 288 -4.35 -6.73 16.29
CA LEU A 288 -2.90 -6.78 16.45
C LEU A 288 -2.34 -7.96 15.66
N ASP A 289 -1.45 -7.67 14.71
CA ASP A 289 -0.67 -8.68 13.98
C ASP A 289 0.69 -8.97 14.64
N GLY A 290 1.01 -8.22 15.70
CA GLY A 290 2.22 -8.35 16.49
C GLY A 290 2.15 -7.49 17.75
N ASP A 291 3.17 -7.58 18.61
CA ASP A 291 3.29 -6.66 19.74
C ASP A 291 3.30 -5.23 19.22
N ALA A 292 2.41 -4.39 19.75
CA ALA A 292 2.14 -3.08 19.21
C ALA A 292 2.09 -2.01 20.29
N THR A 293 2.33 -0.77 19.89
CA THR A 293 2.20 0.38 20.79
C THR A 293 1.16 1.38 20.29
N VAL A 294 0.45 2.01 21.23
CA VAL A 294 -0.45 3.14 20.97
C VAL A 294 0.10 4.40 21.62
N GLY A 295 0.01 5.54 20.93
CA GLY A 295 0.67 6.77 21.33
C GLY A 295 -0.09 8.04 20.95
N GLY A 296 0.66 9.12 20.77
CA GLY A 296 0.12 10.48 20.62
C GLY A 296 0.02 11.24 21.94
N TYR A 297 -0.68 12.37 21.92
CA TYR A 297 -0.84 13.27 23.06
C TYR A 297 -2.29 13.76 23.22
N SER A 298 -3.24 13.04 22.62
CA SER A 298 -4.67 13.31 22.69
C SER A 298 -5.47 12.05 23.05
N SER A 299 -6.80 12.09 22.94
CA SER A 299 -7.66 10.97 23.36
C SER A 299 -8.07 10.11 22.17
N GLY A 300 -7.82 8.80 22.24
CA GLY A 300 -8.33 7.80 21.32
C GLY A 300 -9.32 6.88 22.03
N GLY A 301 -10.26 6.29 21.30
CA GLY A 301 -11.17 5.32 21.89
C GLY A 301 -11.72 4.30 20.90
N PHE A 302 -12.07 3.15 21.44
CA PHE A 302 -12.77 2.08 20.72
C PHE A 302 -14.23 2.09 21.15
N TYR A 303 -15.13 2.28 20.19
CA TYR A 303 -16.54 2.55 20.43
C TYR A 303 -17.44 1.54 19.74
N ARG A 304 -18.60 1.33 20.36
CA ARG A 304 -19.71 0.58 19.79
C ARG A 304 -20.32 1.42 18.67
N HIS A 305 -20.93 0.76 17.70
CA HIS A 305 -21.65 1.38 16.60
C HIS A 305 -22.97 0.65 16.37
N LEU A 306 -23.91 1.30 15.72
CA LEU A 306 -25.13 0.66 15.26
C LEU A 306 -24.89 -0.02 13.92
N ASP A 307 -25.67 -1.06 13.66
CA ASP A 307 -25.86 -1.60 12.32
C ASP A 307 -26.35 -0.52 11.33
N ALA A 308 -26.30 -0.80 10.04
CA ALA A 308 -26.72 0.16 9.01
C ALA A 308 -28.20 0.55 9.13
N ALA A 309 -29.02 -0.29 9.77
CA ALA A 309 -30.44 -0.04 10.02
C ALA A 309 -30.69 0.84 11.27
N GLY A 310 -29.68 1.07 12.12
CA GLY A 310 -29.82 1.76 13.40
C GLY A 310 -30.58 0.96 14.46
N THR A 311 -30.73 -0.36 14.28
CA THR A 311 -31.60 -1.22 15.07
C THR A 311 -30.88 -2.10 16.08
N ALA A 312 -29.61 -2.41 15.82
CA ALA A 312 -28.79 -3.23 16.71
C ALA A 312 -27.47 -2.53 16.97
N GLU A 313 -26.98 -2.66 18.20
CA GLU A 313 -25.66 -2.17 18.57
C GLU A 313 -24.63 -3.30 18.45
N ILE A 314 -23.55 -2.99 17.76
CA ILE A 314 -22.41 -3.85 17.48
C ILE A 314 -21.26 -3.39 18.38
N ASN A 315 -20.68 -4.35 19.11
CA ASN A 315 -19.57 -4.09 20.02
C ASN A 315 -18.34 -3.59 19.27
N SER A 316 -17.50 -2.78 19.93
CA SER A 316 -16.13 -2.61 19.46
C SER A 316 -15.37 -3.93 19.52
N ILE A 317 -14.50 -4.15 18.55
CA ILE A 317 -13.60 -5.30 18.46
C ILE A 317 -12.18 -4.78 18.67
N VAL A 318 -11.52 -5.34 19.68
CA VAL A 318 -10.07 -5.18 19.86
C VAL A 318 -9.52 -6.58 20.00
N ASP A 319 -9.07 -7.12 18.88
CA ASP A 319 -8.44 -8.44 18.82
C ASP A 319 -6.95 -8.30 19.07
N LEU A 320 -6.51 -8.82 20.22
CA LEU A 320 -5.10 -8.79 20.59
C LEU A 320 -4.30 -9.91 19.94
N GLY A 321 -4.92 -10.98 19.44
CA GLY A 321 -4.21 -12.11 18.82
C GLY A 321 -3.20 -12.84 19.73
N GLY A 322 -3.18 -12.56 21.04
CA GLY A 322 -2.14 -13.02 21.98
C GLY A 322 -0.92 -12.09 22.08
N HIS A 323 -0.95 -10.94 21.43
CA HIS A 323 0.09 -9.90 21.44
C HIS A 323 -0.14 -8.85 22.54
N ALA A 324 0.94 -8.14 22.88
CA ALA A 324 0.91 -7.05 23.83
C ALA A 324 0.51 -5.72 23.14
N LEU A 325 -0.43 -4.99 23.76
CA LEU A 325 -0.73 -3.61 23.40
C LEU A 325 -0.18 -2.68 24.49
N THR A 326 0.87 -1.92 24.16
CA THR A 326 1.51 -1.01 25.12
C THR A 326 1.14 0.43 24.85
N LYS A 327 0.63 1.12 25.87
CA LYS A 327 0.34 2.56 25.81
C LYS A 327 1.59 3.37 26.11
N LEU A 328 1.87 4.37 25.29
CA LEU A 328 2.98 5.30 25.44
C LEU A 328 2.48 6.73 25.68
N GLY A 329 3.19 7.48 26.52
CA GLY A 329 2.94 8.90 26.77
C GLY A 329 1.78 9.18 27.74
N THR A 330 1.31 10.43 27.74
CA THR A 330 0.25 10.93 28.63
C THR A 330 -1.11 11.01 27.96
N ASN A 331 -1.24 10.45 26.76
CA ASN A 331 -2.49 10.34 26.02
C ASN A 331 -3.55 9.55 26.81
N GLU A 332 -4.75 9.42 26.26
CA GLU A 332 -5.80 8.55 26.77
C GLU A 332 -6.24 7.56 25.68
N TRP A 333 -6.42 6.29 26.04
CA TRP A 333 -6.99 5.28 25.14
C TRP A 333 -8.09 4.55 25.91
N ARG A 334 -9.34 4.68 25.46
CA ARG A 334 -10.50 4.10 26.14
C ARG A 334 -11.09 2.95 25.35
N PHE A 335 -11.50 1.90 26.04
CA PHE A 335 -12.29 0.81 25.47
C PHE A 335 -13.72 0.95 25.98
N HIS A 336 -14.62 1.44 25.14
CA HIS A 336 -16.03 1.61 25.46
C HIS A 336 -16.75 0.30 25.13
N ASN A 337 -16.84 -0.59 26.12
CA ASN A 337 -17.44 -1.93 25.94
C ASN A 337 -18.62 -2.22 26.90
N ALA A 338 -19.03 -1.25 27.72
CA ALA A 338 -20.21 -1.31 28.58
C ALA A 338 -20.70 0.11 28.96
N ASP A 339 -21.94 0.19 29.44
CA ASP A 339 -22.63 1.41 29.93
C ASP A 339 -21.88 2.16 31.04
#